data_AF-A0A7S4W109-F1
#
_entry.id   AF-A0A7S4W109-F1
#
_cell.length_a   1.000
_cell.length_b   1.000
_cell.length_c   1.000
_cell.angle_alpha   90.00
_cell.angle_beta   90.00
_cell.angle_gamma   90.00
#
_symmetry.space_group_name_H-M   'P 1'
#
loop_
_entity.id
_entity.type
_entity.pdbx_description
1 polymer ?
#
loop_
_entity_poly.entity_id
_entity_poly.type
_entity_poly.pdbx_seq_one_letter_code
_entity_poly.pdbx_strand_id
1 'polypeptide(L)'
;RVDLRMPKKNHNNNSNNNNNDCQITNNNKKECSTTTTLLSSYPYLLQKSASRTLPSLLEEATTCTPNVTYERLEFLGDKVLGYYLSINLMARNANLQWDSDDLGEFQQKAVRNATLTKAAYRIGLSRLICIGHRKWSSAYHDRHNLQLMESLSSSLGADLHASSPSLKENEQYQKEISSVLLQYENIHHTSELSDSTLSNITESVLACLFLKGIDTKTNAYSGGMAIGFIEEMELPLPEDKDRNTNAGYPWFTALGPCLDFGYPFELDQKWKRTLIGVGTMLYCHRDVMVDRLDCGGRGLLKLLQSTASSEVVCKMLEENEQKTKILLFCALFDDSLSGVTGDDDDDDDDDGSSSNIALKEAREDSHIEQVTRDDSSTITLEADIVRAALLRDTLFFVGNYSLSLAISCEFYHRYPNASSGDMHLLLACACSDDVLAYIAIKNGIHKFMYDEESDTTSKILAEMMISDARGLELWKKKGKEWILSGGVEEFRNRCQMIPCSKNQDELYPKYEGLAGGRFHGHRDKLPNDMSEDLAFSMKAIAGSLVLSLGLESMWQCLGPLFEELLILSPDDLRREYSHISDLPNNYHRGRR
;
A
#
# COMPACT_ATOMS: atom_id res chain seq x y z
N ARG A 1 -19.07 -38.78 -63.00
CA ARG A 1 -18.49 -40.15 -62.97
C ARG A 1 -18.16 -40.47 -61.52
N VAL A 2 -19.02 -41.30 -60.90
CA VAL A 2 -18.79 -42.22 -59.77
C VAL A 2 -18.26 -41.58 -58.47
N ASP A 3 -19.14 -41.27 -57.51
CA ASP A 3 -19.61 -42.13 -56.40
C ASP A 3 -18.50 -42.46 -55.37
N LEU A 4 -18.61 -41.92 -54.15
CA LEU A 4 -19.24 -42.55 -52.97
C LEU A 4 -18.56 -43.86 -52.54
N ARG A 5 -17.98 -43.87 -51.32
CA ARG A 5 -18.35 -44.78 -50.21
C ARG A 5 -17.39 -44.68 -49.02
N MET A 6 -17.98 -44.46 -47.85
CA MET A 6 -17.43 -44.98 -46.58
C MET A 6 -17.43 -46.52 -46.59
N PRO A 7 -16.69 -47.17 -45.67
CA PRO A 7 -17.43 -47.81 -44.58
C PRO A 7 -16.74 -47.84 -43.21
N LYS A 8 -17.60 -47.68 -42.19
CA LYS A 8 -17.84 -48.50 -40.98
C LYS A 8 -16.68 -49.03 -40.12
N LYS A 9 -16.85 -48.70 -38.83
CA LYS A 9 -16.42 -49.38 -37.61
C LYS A 9 -16.40 -50.91 -37.71
N ASN A 10 -15.41 -51.53 -37.04
CA ASN A 10 -15.61 -52.78 -36.33
C ASN A 10 -14.86 -52.76 -35.00
N HIS A 11 -15.57 -53.12 -33.94
CA HIS A 11 -15.02 -53.55 -32.67
C HIS A 11 -14.21 -54.83 -32.88
N ASN A 12 -13.08 -54.95 -32.17
CA ASN A 12 -12.72 -56.24 -31.60
C ASN A 12 -11.92 -56.05 -30.31
N ASN A 13 -12.46 -56.61 -29.24
CA ASN A 13 -11.75 -56.96 -28.03
C ASN A 13 -10.66 -57.96 -28.37
N ASN A 14 -9.45 -57.77 -27.84
CA ASN A 14 -8.66 -58.90 -27.38
C ASN A 14 -7.69 -58.46 -26.30
N SER A 15 -7.85 -59.10 -25.14
CA SER A 15 -6.83 -59.15 -24.11
C SER A 15 -5.56 -59.78 -24.67
N ASN A 16 -4.41 -59.24 -24.34
CA ASN A 16 -3.28 -60.07 -23.98
C ASN A 16 -2.27 -59.26 -23.15
N ASN A 17 -2.07 -59.75 -21.93
CA ASN A 17 -0.87 -59.57 -21.15
C ASN A 17 0.36 -59.74 -22.03
N ASN A 18 1.34 -58.85 -21.88
CA ASN A 18 2.73 -59.25 -21.79
C ASN A 18 3.54 -58.15 -21.10
N ASN A 19 4.16 -58.58 -19.99
CA ASN A 19 5.30 -57.94 -19.35
C ASN A 19 6.33 -57.53 -20.40
N ASN A 20 6.84 -56.30 -20.29
CA ASN A 20 8.17 -55.97 -20.75
C ASN A 20 8.75 -54.87 -19.86
N ASP A 21 9.75 -55.28 -19.08
CA ASP A 21 10.71 -54.41 -18.43
C ASP A 21 11.29 -53.40 -19.44
N CYS A 22 11.02 -52.13 -19.22
CA CYS A 22 11.73 -51.05 -19.89
C CYS A 22 12.82 -50.53 -18.96
N GLN A 23 14.04 -51.01 -19.21
CA GLN A 23 15.26 -50.35 -18.80
C GLN A 23 15.31 -48.95 -19.43
N ILE A 24 15.13 -47.91 -18.61
CA ILE A 24 15.39 -46.53 -19.00
C ILE A 24 16.91 -46.35 -18.98
N THR A 25 17.51 -46.37 -20.17
CA THR A 25 18.89 -45.95 -20.38
C THR A 25 18.95 -44.42 -20.35
N ASN A 26 19.53 -43.91 -19.26
CA ASN A 26 20.10 -42.56 -19.20
C ASN A 26 21.15 -42.42 -20.30
N ASN A 27 20.91 -41.56 -21.30
CA ASN A 27 21.93 -40.85 -22.05
C ASN A 27 21.27 -39.88 -23.03
N ASN A 28 21.27 -38.59 -22.68
CA ASN A 28 21.50 -37.46 -23.59
C ASN A 28 21.35 -36.14 -22.82
N LYS A 29 22.37 -35.83 -22.01
CA LYS A 29 22.59 -34.51 -21.44
C LYS A 29 23.20 -33.65 -22.56
N LYS A 30 22.35 -33.07 -23.40
CA LYS A 30 22.77 -32.11 -24.42
C LYS A 30 22.86 -30.75 -23.74
N GLU A 31 24.08 -30.31 -23.51
CA GLU A 31 24.44 -29.00 -22.98
C GLU A 31 23.75 -27.91 -23.82
N CYS A 32 22.71 -27.30 -23.25
CA CYS A 32 22.14 -26.07 -23.75
C CYS A 32 23.07 -24.94 -23.28
N SER A 33 23.99 -24.58 -24.17
CA SER A 33 24.91 -23.47 -23.99
C SER A 33 24.14 -22.19 -23.73
N THR A 34 24.45 -21.61 -22.58
CA THR A 34 24.09 -20.29 -22.07
C THR A 34 24.05 -19.20 -23.13
N THR A 35 22.85 -18.76 -23.46
CA THR A 35 22.55 -17.39 -23.89
C THR A 35 21.75 -16.71 -22.78
N THR A 36 22.37 -16.62 -21.60
CA THR A 36 21.87 -15.81 -20.48
C THR A 36 22.41 -14.41 -20.67
N THR A 37 21.79 -13.64 -21.55
CA THR A 37 22.10 -12.22 -21.70
C THR A 37 20.84 -11.51 -22.21
N LEU A 38 20.35 -10.56 -21.43
CA LEU A 38 19.27 -9.59 -21.75
C LEU A 38 17.81 -9.98 -21.46
N LEU A 39 17.53 -10.46 -20.24
CA LEU A 39 16.23 -10.24 -19.58
C LEU A 39 16.47 -9.78 -18.14
N SER A 40 17.22 -8.69 -17.96
CA SER A 40 17.19 -7.95 -16.69
C SER A 40 15.84 -7.20 -16.65
N SER A 41 14.82 -7.86 -16.11
CA SER A 41 13.56 -7.24 -15.74
C SER A 41 13.85 -6.20 -14.66
N TYR A 42 14.07 -4.96 -15.09
CA TYR A 42 14.34 -3.81 -14.23
C TYR A 42 13.15 -3.52 -13.30
N PRO A 43 13.38 -2.92 -12.11
CA PRO A 43 12.31 -2.48 -11.22
C PRO A 43 11.45 -1.42 -11.92
N TYR A 44 10.21 -1.81 -12.25
CA TYR A 44 9.37 -1.11 -13.24
C TYR A 44 8.76 0.18 -12.68
N LEU A 45 8.41 0.18 -11.39
CA LEU A 45 7.65 1.27 -10.77
C LEU A 45 8.38 2.62 -10.83
N LEU A 46 9.71 2.63 -10.89
CA LEU A 46 10.48 3.79 -10.44
C LEU A 46 11.69 4.13 -11.33
N GLN A 47 12.01 3.32 -12.36
CA GLN A 47 13.08 3.62 -13.34
C GLN A 47 12.76 4.89 -14.16
N LYS A 48 11.49 5.23 -14.35
CA LYS A 48 11.05 6.41 -15.13
C LYS A 48 11.29 7.74 -14.40
N SER A 49 11.55 7.72 -13.09
CA SER A 49 11.85 8.90 -12.27
C SER A 49 13.30 9.42 -12.41
N ALA A 50 14.18 8.64 -13.04
CA ALA A 50 15.62 8.90 -13.09
C ALA A 50 16.02 10.17 -13.86
N SER A 51 15.12 10.76 -14.65
CA SER A 51 15.42 11.96 -15.46
C SER A 51 15.47 13.26 -14.65
N ARG A 52 14.75 13.34 -13.53
CA ARG A 52 14.69 14.58 -12.72
C ARG A 52 15.80 14.58 -11.69
N THR A 53 16.46 15.71 -11.47
CA THR A 53 17.46 15.85 -10.41
C THR A 53 16.78 16.10 -9.06
N LEU A 54 17.42 15.74 -7.94
CA LEU A 54 16.88 16.05 -6.60
C LEU A 54 16.61 17.55 -6.43
N PRO A 55 17.50 18.49 -6.86
CA PRO A 55 17.19 19.92 -6.83
C PRO A 55 15.93 20.30 -7.60
N SER A 56 15.67 19.72 -8.77
CA SER A 56 14.46 20.02 -9.56
C SER A 56 13.19 19.51 -8.88
N LEU A 57 13.25 18.38 -8.19
CA LEU A 57 12.12 17.86 -7.42
C LEU A 57 11.86 18.70 -6.16
N LEU A 58 12.93 19.06 -5.44
CA LEU A 58 12.82 19.93 -4.27
C LEU A 58 12.29 21.31 -4.65
N GLU A 59 12.74 21.87 -5.78
CA GLU A 59 12.20 23.12 -6.30
C GLU A 59 10.70 23.01 -6.59
N GLU A 60 10.23 21.91 -7.19
CA GLU A 60 8.78 21.69 -7.37
C GLU A 60 8.05 21.54 -6.03
N ALA A 61 8.58 20.77 -5.09
CA ALA A 61 7.96 20.51 -3.80
C ALA A 61 7.87 21.74 -2.89
N THR A 62 8.83 22.68 -3.00
CA THR A 62 8.91 23.86 -2.11
C THR A 62 8.48 25.16 -2.77
N THR A 63 8.10 25.14 -4.05
CA THR A 63 7.70 26.36 -4.78
C THR A 63 6.19 26.48 -4.86
N CYS A 64 5.64 27.50 -4.21
CA CYS A 64 4.23 27.88 -4.36
C CYS A 64 4.10 28.89 -5.52
N THR A 65 4.05 28.41 -6.77
CA THR A 65 3.76 29.27 -7.93
C THR A 65 2.49 28.83 -8.66
N PRO A 66 1.77 29.74 -9.35
CA PRO A 66 0.56 29.39 -10.09
C PRO A 66 0.76 28.35 -11.21
N ASN A 67 2.00 28.20 -11.69
CA ASN A 67 2.33 27.38 -12.87
C ASN A 67 3.03 26.05 -12.52
N VAL A 68 3.50 25.88 -11.28
CA VAL A 68 4.16 24.66 -10.80
C VAL A 68 3.48 24.27 -9.50
N THR A 69 2.72 23.18 -9.54
CA THR A 69 1.92 22.71 -8.40
C THR A 69 2.64 21.55 -7.71
N TYR A 70 3.10 21.77 -6.48
CA TYR A 70 3.61 20.72 -5.60
C TYR A 70 2.56 19.62 -5.32
N GLU A 71 1.28 19.88 -5.61
CA GLU A 71 0.12 19.04 -5.29
C GLU A 71 0.20 17.58 -5.79
N ARG A 72 0.94 17.31 -6.88
CA ARG A 72 1.17 15.93 -7.36
C ARG A 72 2.16 15.20 -6.47
N LEU A 73 3.22 15.88 -6.05
CA LEU A 73 4.19 15.37 -5.09
C LEU A 73 3.54 15.25 -3.71
N GLU A 74 2.72 16.20 -3.30
CA GLU A 74 1.90 16.12 -2.08
C GLU A 74 1.05 14.84 -2.06
N PHE A 75 0.29 14.60 -3.14
CA PHE A 75 -0.52 13.38 -3.27
C PHE A 75 0.31 12.11 -3.07
N LEU A 76 1.47 12.02 -3.73
CA LEU A 76 2.35 10.87 -3.58
C LEU A 76 2.95 10.81 -2.16
N GLY A 77 3.28 11.96 -1.59
CA GLY A 77 3.86 12.13 -0.27
C GLY A 77 2.98 11.63 0.86
N ASP A 78 1.69 11.90 0.77
CA ASP A 78 0.67 11.33 1.67
C ASP A 78 0.71 9.79 1.65
N LYS A 79 0.80 9.18 0.46
CA LYS A 79 0.89 7.70 0.35
C LYS A 79 2.20 7.14 0.85
N VAL A 80 3.31 7.85 0.61
CA VAL A 80 4.62 7.49 1.17
C VAL A 80 4.60 7.55 2.69
N LEU A 81 4.03 8.61 3.27
CA LEU A 81 3.91 8.77 4.71
C LEU A 81 3.05 7.66 5.32
N GLY A 82 1.87 7.40 4.74
CA GLY A 82 0.97 6.34 5.17
C GLY A 82 1.63 4.96 5.15
N TYR A 83 2.38 4.65 4.10
CA TYR A 83 3.14 3.39 4.00
C TYR A 83 4.22 3.25 5.07
N TYR A 84 5.06 4.27 5.29
CA TYR A 84 6.10 4.18 6.32
C TYR A 84 5.50 4.10 7.73
N LEU A 85 4.42 4.83 7.98
CA LEU A 85 3.68 4.71 9.23
C LEU A 85 3.09 3.32 9.40
N SER A 86 2.54 2.70 8.35
CA SER A 86 1.97 1.35 8.46
C SER A 86 3.01 0.30 8.79
N ILE A 87 4.20 0.36 8.16
CA ILE A 87 5.31 -0.53 8.48
C ILE A 87 5.82 -0.30 9.91
N ASN A 88 5.94 0.97 10.34
CA ASN A 88 6.42 1.29 11.69
C ASN A 88 5.42 0.89 12.78
N LEU A 89 4.12 1.11 12.57
CA LEU A 89 3.05 0.70 13.48
C LEU A 89 2.96 -0.82 13.57
N MET A 90 3.08 -1.55 12.45
CA MET A 90 3.18 -3.01 12.45
C MET A 90 4.38 -3.49 13.29
N ALA A 91 5.56 -2.89 13.13
CA ALA A 91 6.72 -3.26 13.94
C ALA A 91 6.48 -3.04 15.45
N ARG A 92 5.69 -2.03 15.82
CA ARG A 92 5.27 -1.80 17.22
C ARG A 92 4.16 -2.74 17.69
N ASN A 93 3.34 -3.25 16.79
CA ASN A 93 2.25 -4.20 17.07
C ASN A 93 2.71 -5.67 17.09
N ALA A 94 3.97 -5.94 17.43
CA ALA A 94 4.51 -7.30 17.37
C ALA A 94 3.80 -8.29 18.31
N ASN A 95 3.12 -7.80 19.36
CA ASN A 95 2.31 -8.59 20.27
C ASN A 95 0.84 -8.72 19.86
N LEU A 96 0.45 -8.17 18.70
CA LEU A 96 -0.93 -8.18 18.19
C LEU A 96 -1.94 -7.63 19.20
N GLN A 97 -1.64 -6.50 19.81
CA GLN A 97 -2.54 -5.85 20.79
C GLN A 97 -3.53 -4.88 20.15
N TRP A 98 -3.26 -4.46 18.91
CA TRP A 98 -4.07 -3.50 18.14
C TRP A 98 -4.68 -4.18 16.92
N ASP A 99 -5.95 -3.91 16.65
CA ASP A 99 -6.61 -4.24 15.38
C ASP A 99 -6.35 -3.18 14.30
N SER A 100 -7.01 -3.36 13.15
CA SER A 100 -6.95 -2.41 12.05
C SER A 100 -7.50 -1.01 12.41
N ASP A 101 -8.50 -0.92 13.29
CA ASP A 101 -9.12 0.35 13.73
C ASP A 101 -8.17 1.15 14.63
N ASP A 102 -7.60 0.51 15.65
CA ASP A 102 -6.59 1.07 16.55
C ASP A 102 -5.38 1.60 15.76
N LEU A 103 -4.86 0.78 14.83
CA LEU A 103 -3.77 1.15 13.94
C LEU A 103 -4.15 2.36 13.06
N GLY A 104 -5.39 2.39 12.59
CA GLY A 104 -5.98 3.52 11.86
C GLY A 104 -6.01 4.81 12.68
N GLU A 105 -6.44 4.75 13.94
CA GLU A 105 -6.48 5.93 14.82
C GLU A 105 -5.07 6.49 15.07
N PHE A 106 -4.10 5.63 15.34
CA PHE A 106 -2.71 6.05 15.53
C PHE A 106 -2.13 6.72 14.30
N GLN A 107 -2.37 6.14 13.12
CA GLN A 107 -1.97 6.74 11.85
C GLN A 107 -2.63 8.11 11.68
N GLN A 108 -3.95 8.21 11.87
CA GLN A 108 -4.70 9.44 11.65
C GLN A 108 -4.17 10.57 12.54
N LYS A 109 -3.83 10.26 13.80
CA LYS A 109 -3.23 11.22 14.74
C LYS A 109 -1.85 11.70 14.26
N ALA A 110 -1.03 10.81 13.70
CA ALA A 110 0.29 11.12 13.18
C ALA A 110 0.23 12.01 11.92
N VAL A 111 -0.73 11.77 11.02
CA VAL A 111 -0.85 12.49 9.74
C VAL A 111 -1.74 13.73 9.78
N ARG A 112 -2.31 14.12 10.94
CA ARG A 112 -3.14 15.35 11.00
C ARG A 112 -2.33 16.55 10.52
N ASN A 113 -2.93 17.41 9.70
CA ASN A 113 -2.26 18.61 9.18
C ASN A 113 -1.63 19.47 10.29
N ALA A 114 -2.32 19.62 11.43
CA ALA A 114 -1.78 20.36 12.59
C ALA A 114 -0.52 19.68 13.19
N THR A 115 -0.47 18.36 13.20
CA THR A 115 0.68 17.58 13.64
C THR A 115 1.85 17.76 12.67
N LEU A 116 1.60 17.58 11.36
CA LEU A 116 2.60 17.74 10.32
C LEU A 116 3.17 19.16 10.27
N THR A 117 2.31 20.17 10.40
CA THR A 117 2.71 21.58 10.48
C THR A 117 3.65 21.84 11.65
N LYS A 118 3.30 21.36 12.86
CA LYS A 118 4.16 21.51 14.04
C LYS A 118 5.51 20.82 13.86
N ALA A 119 5.51 19.60 13.30
CA ALA A 119 6.73 18.88 12.97
C ALA A 119 7.58 19.65 11.95
N ALA A 120 6.95 20.18 10.90
CA ALA A 120 7.61 20.98 9.86
C ALA A 120 8.26 22.25 10.43
N TYR A 121 7.59 22.95 11.36
CA TYR A 121 8.18 24.09 12.07
C TYR A 121 9.37 23.66 12.93
N ARG A 122 9.25 22.55 13.68
CA ARG A 122 10.33 22.03 14.53
C ARG A 122 11.60 21.75 13.73
N ILE A 123 11.49 21.13 12.56
CA ILE A 123 12.64 20.80 11.71
C ILE A 123 13.11 21.99 10.83
N GLY A 124 12.45 23.15 10.95
CA GLY A 124 12.80 24.36 10.21
C GLY A 124 12.41 24.34 8.73
N LEU A 125 11.51 23.46 8.31
CA LEU A 125 11.08 23.34 6.90
C LEU A 125 10.44 24.63 6.38
N SER A 126 9.74 25.37 7.25
CA SER A 126 9.13 26.66 6.90
C SER A 126 10.12 27.68 6.35
N ARG A 127 11.40 27.58 6.72
CA ARG A 127 12.49 28.45 6.25
C ARG A 127 12.99 28.09 4.84
N LEU A 128 12.64 26.91 4.34
CA LEU A 128 13.09 26.38 3.05
C LEU A 128 12.07 26.60 1.92
N ILE A 129 10.90 27.16 2.23
CA ILE A 129 9.78 27.32 1.29
C ILE A 129 9.92 28.60 0.48
N CYS A 130 9.78 28.48 -0.84
CA CYS A 130 9.86 29.58 -1.77
C CYS A 130 8.46 30.16 -2.05
N ILE A 131 8.19 31.37 -1.54
CA ILE A 131 6.93 32.10 -1.79
C ILE A 131 7.20 33.26 -2.76
N GLY A 132 6.56 33.25 -3.94
CA GLY A 132 6.44 34.43 -4.81
C GLY A 132 7.74 35.08 -5.30
N HIS A 133 8.57 34.33 -6.05
CA HIS A 133 9.86 34.77 -6.61
C HIS A 133 10.94 35.22 -5.59
N ARG A 134 10.68 35.19 -4.28
CA ARG A 134 11.72 35.44 -3.28
C ARG A 134 12.67 34.24 -3.26
N LYS A 135 13.95 34.51 -3.54
CA LYS A 135 15.01 33.50 -3.51
C LYS A 135 15.20 32.97 -2.10
N TRP A 136 15.42 31.66 -2.02
CA TRP A 136 15.96 30.94 -0.87
C TRP A 136 17.02 31.75 -0.12
N SER A 137 16.77 32.06 1.16
CA SER A 137 17.81 32.52 2.09
C SER A 137 18.26 31.33 2.93
N SER A 138 19.55 31.02 2.86
CA SER A 138 20.16 29.93 3.62
C SER A 138 19.78 29.98 5.11
N ALA A 139 19.43 28.84 5.71
CA ALA A 139 19.23 28.72 7.15
C ALA A 139 20.48 29.12 7.97
N TYR A 140 21.67 29.11 7.35
CA TYR A 140 22.90 29.62 7.97
C TYR A 140 22.93 31.15 8.05
N HIS A 141 22.25 31.85 7.14
CA HIS A 141 22.08 33.29 7.24
C HIS A 141 21.20 33.64 8.43
N ASP A 142 20.12 32.88 8.66
CA ASP A 142 19.26 33.06 9.82
C ASP A 142 19.91 32.61 11.13
N ARG A 143 20.70 31.54 11.14
CA ARG A 143 21.45 31.13 12.34
C ARG A 143 22.52 32.15 12.72
N HIS A 144 23.19 32.75 11.73
CA HIS A 144 24.10 33.86 11.98
C HIS A 144 23.34 35.07 12.52
N ASN A 145 22.15 35.38 12.00
CA ASN A 145 21.31 36.46 12.52
C ASN A 145 20.78 36.16 13.93
N LEU A 146 20.37 34.92 14.23
CA LEU A 146 19.98 34.46 15.58
C LEU A 146 21.15 34.55 16.56
N GLN A 147 22.35 34.10 16.17
CA GLN A 147 23.56 34.26 16.98
C GLN A 147 23.93 35.72 17.14
N LEU A 148 23.72 36.57 16.13
CA LEU A 148 23.90 38.01 16.23
C LEU A 148 22.90 38.60 17.22
N MET A 149 21.65 38.16 17.20
CA MET A 149 20.59 38.60 18.11
C MET A 149 20.83 38.13 19.55
N GLU A 150 21.28 36.89 19.76
CA GLU A 150 21.69 36.37 21.07
C GLU A 150 22.94 37.08 21.59
N SER A 151 23.90 37.38 20.71
CA SER A 151 25.11 38.13 21.06
C SER A 151 24.80 39.60 21.38
N LEU A 152 23.90 40.23 20.63
CA LEU A 152 23.39 41.58 20.89
C LEU A 152 22.62 41.62 22.21
N SER A 153 21.74 40.64 22.45
CA SER A 153 20.99 40.53 23.71
C SER A 153 21.91 40.28 24.91
N SER A 154 22.95 39.46 24.74
CA SER A 154 23.95 39.16 25.78
C SER A 154 24.87 40.36 26.05
N SER A 155 25.29 41.07 25.00
CA SER A 155 26.06 42.32 25.10
C SER A 155 25.23 43.41 25.80
N LEU A 156 23.94 43.53 25.48
CA LEU A 156 23.05 44.49 26.15
C LEU A 156 22.81 44.14 27.63
N GLY A 157 22.70 42.85 27.96
CA GLY A 157 22.53 42.40 29.35
C GLY A 157 23.76 42.65 30.23
N ALA A 158 24.97 42.63 29.64
CA ALA A 158 26.21 42.87 30.36
C ALA A 158 26.44 44.35 30.71
N ASP A 159 26.09 45.29 29.82
CA ASP A 159 26.28 46.73 30.04
C ASP A 159 25.27 47.33 31.05
N LEU A 160 24.07 46.75 31.16
CA LEU A 160 23.06 47.16 32.15
C LEU A 160 23.49 46.97 33.61
N HIS A 161 24.50 46.13 33.87
CA HIS A 161 25.02 45.89 35.22
C HIS A 161 26.21 46.78 35.62
N ALA A 162 26.83 47.50 34.67
CA ALA A 162 28.08 48.23 34.93
C ALA A 162 27.88 49.72 35.29
N SER A 163 26.74 50.34 34.96
CA SER A 163 26.48 51.75 35.27
C SER A 163 24.99 52.07 35.09
N SER A 164 24.37 52.74 36.07
CA SER A 164 22.97 53.18 36.03
C SER A 164 22.75 54.17 34.88
N PRO A 165 22.13 53.75 33.75
CA PRO A 165 21.90 54.65 32.63
C PRO A 165 20.83 55.67 33.01
N SER A 166 20.87 56.85 32.40
CA SER A 166 19.80 57.82 32.60
C SER A 166 18.49 57.28 32.02
N LEU A 167 17.35 57.62 32.65
CA LEU A 167 16.01 57.16 32.24
C LEU A 167 15.70 57.42 30.75
N LYS A 168 16.30 58.46 30.18
CA LYS A 168 16.14 58.85 28.76
C LYS A 168 16.92 57.97 27.79
N GLU A 169 18.08 57.45 28.20
CA GLU A 169 18.85 56.53 27.37
C GLU A 169 18.13 55.18 27.27
N ASN A 170 17.57 54.68 28.38
CA ASN A 170 16.78 53.44 28.38
C ASN A 170 15.55 53.51 27.46
N GLU A 171 14.84 54.64 27.40
CA GLU A 171 13.71 54.80 26.47
C GLU A 171 14.12 54.80 25.00
N GLN A 172 15.28 55.41 24.66
CA GLN A 172 15.79 55.42 23.30
C GLN A 172 16.27 54.01 22.88
N TYR A 173 16.96 53.29 23.77
CA TYR A 173 17.38 51.91 23.53
C TYR A 173 16.18 50.97 23.37
N GLN A 174 15.14 51.10 24.18
CA GLN A 174 13.91 50.30 24.03
C GLN A 174 13.21 50.57 22.69
N LYS A 175 13.24 51.81 22.19
CA LYS A 175 12.70 52.15 20.86
C LYS A 175 13.53 51.56 19.73
N GLU A 176 14.85 51.56 19.83
CA GLU A 176 15.73 50.95 18.82
C GLU A 176 15.57 49.43 18.77
N ILE A 177 15.53 48.76 19.92
CA ILE A 177 15.24 47.32 20.01
C ILE A 177 13.86 47.01 19.42
N SER A 178 12.84 47.77 19.82
CA SER A 178 11.49 47.61 19.29
C SER A 178 11.46 47.83 17.78
N SER A 179 12.23 48.76 17.23
CA SER A 179 12.31 49.02 15.79
C SER A 179 13.03 47.92 15.01
N VAL A 180 14.08 47.31 15.59
CA VAL A 180 14.82 46.20 14.99
C VAL A 180 13.99 44.93 15.03
N LEU A 181 13.29 44.66 16.15
CA LEU A 181 12.32 43.57 16.24
C LEU A 181 11.16 43.77 15.26
N LEU A 182 10.60 44.98 15.15
CA LEU A 182 9.58 45.30 14.15
C LEU A 182 10.10 45.19 12.71
N GLN A 183 11.36 45.53 12.43
CA GLN A 183 11.96 45.31 11.11
C GLN A 183 12.17 43.82 10.84
N TYR A 184 12.59 43.05 11.83
CA TYR A 184 12.75 41.60 11.72
C TYR A 184 11.40 40.92 11.52
N GLU A 185 10.38 41.29 12.29
CA GLU A 185 8.98 40.86 12.12
C GLU A 185 8.41 41.32 10.78
N ASN A 186 8.71 42.54 10.28
CA ASN A 186 8.25 43.00 8.96
C ASN A 186 9.01 42.34 7.78
N ILE A 187 10.26 41.92 7.97
CA ILE A 187 11.02 41.16 6.97
C ILE A 187 10.55 39.69 6.96
N HIS A 188 10.18 39.15 8.12
CA HIS A 188 9.60 37.80 8.30
C HIS A 188 8.06 37.75 8.21
N HIS A 189 7.38 38.87 8.01
CA HIS A 189 6.03 38.94 7.42
C HIS A 189 6.10 38.59 5.92
N THR A 190 6.80 37.50 5.58
CA THR A 190 6.26 36.57 4.59
C THR A 190 4.83 36.29 5.03
N SER A 191 3.85 36.53 4.16
CA SER A 191 2.47 36.06 4.33
C SER A 191 2.51 34.72 5.05
N GLU A 192 2.01 34.65 6.29
CA GLU A 192 2.06 33.43 7.09
C GLU A 192 1.61 32.27 6.21
N LEU A 193 2.50 31.31 5.98
CA LEU A 193 2.12 30.09 5.30
C LEU A 193 1.00 29.48 6.13
N SER A 194 -0.13 29.24 5.49
CA SER A 194 -1.21 28.54 6.19
C SER A 194 -0.68 27.18 6.66
N ASP A 195 -1.13 26.73 7.83
CA ASP A 195 -0.78 25.41 8.37
C ASP A 195 -1.02 24.31 7.32
N SER A 196 -2.13 24.40 6.59
CA SER A 196 -2.43 23.46 5.49
C SER A 196 -1.35 23.48 4.41
N THR A 197 -0.87 24.66 3.98
CA THR A 197 0.18 24.76 2.96
C THR A 197 1.49 24.12 3.44
N LEU A 198 1.88 24.35 4.70
CA LEU A 198 3.10 23.78 5.26
C LEU A 198 3.02 22.25 5.38
N SER A 199 1.87 21.73 5.82
CA SER A 199 1.57 20.29 5.84
C SER A 199 1.74 19.67 4.45
N ASN A 200 1.08 20.25 3.44
CA ASN A 200 1.13 19.76 2.07
C ASN A 200 2.55 19.77 1.47
N ILE A 201 3.34 20.79 1.79
CA ILE A 201 4.75 20.87 1.35
C ILE A 201 5.59 19.81 2.06
N THR A 202 5.30 19.50 3.32
CA THR A 202 5.97 18.43 4.06
C THR A 202 5.81 17.08 3.36
N GLU A 203 4.59 16.76 2.94
CA GLU A 203 4.30 15.57 2.15
C GLU A 203 5.01 15.62 0.78
N SER A 204 4.98 16.77 0.11
CA SER A 204 5.65 16.95 -1.19
C SER A 204 7.16 16.71 -1.12
N VAL A 205 7.81 17.20 -0.06
CA VAL A 205 9.24 16.96 0.20
C VAL A 205 9.48 15.48 0.49
N LEU A 206 8.63 14.84 1.28
CA LEU A 206 8.74 13.42 1.55
C LEU A 206 8.66 12.58 0.27
N ALA A 207 7.76 12.91 -0.66
CA ALA A 207 7.69 12.27 -1.98
C ALA A 207 9.00 12.44 -2.78
N CYS A 208 9.62 13.63 -2.75
CA CYS A 208 10.90 13.86 -3.40
C CYS A 208 12.00 12.97 -2.85
N LEU A 209 12.07 12.86 -1.52
CA LEU A 209 13.06 12.02 -0.83
C LEU A 209 12.84 10.54 -1.13
N PHE A 210 11.59 10.09 -1.22
CA PHE A 210 11.23 8.74 -1.64
C PHE A 210 11.65 8.46 -3.09
N LEU A 211 11.29 9.35 -4.04
CA LEU A 211 11.66 9.24 -5.46
C LEU A 211 13.18 9.33 -5.70
N LYS A 212 13.95 9.90 -4.76
CA LYS A 212 15.41 10.06 -4.88
C LYS A 212 16.23 9.11 -4.03
N GLY A 213 15.64 8.43 -3.06
CA GLY A 213 16.30 7.43 -2.21
C GLY A 213 16.71 6.14 -2.94
N ILE A 214 16.70 6.15 -4.27
CA ILE A 214 17.15 5.08 -5.16
C ILE A 214 18.68 5.10 -5.17
N ASP A 215 19.31 4.07 -4.64
CA ASP A 215 20.75 3.90 -4.78
C ASP A 215 21.08 3.59 -6.24
N THR A 216 21.66 4.56 -6.94
CA THR A 216 22.07 4.43 -8.35
C THR A 216 23.04 3.27 -8.63
N LYS A 217 23.74 2.74 -7.63
CA LYS A 217 24.68 1.62 -7.80
C LYS A 217 23.99 0.27 -7.78
N THR A 218 23.01 0.12 -6.90
CA THR A 218 22.31 -1.15 -6.67
C THR A 218 20.92 -1.15 -7.32
N ASN A 219 20.44 0.00 -7.77
CA ASN A 219 19.03 0.28 -8.08
C ASN A 219 18.07 -0.10 -6.94
N ALA A 220 18.58 -0.24 -5.71
CA ALA A 220 17.81 -0.61 -4.54
C ALA A 220 17.21 0.64 -3.89
N TYR A 221 15.94 0.57 -3.51
CA TYR A 221 15.26 1.59 -2.75
C TYR A 221 15.61 1.46 -1.27
N SER A 222 16.59 2.26 -0.84
CA SER A 222 16.94 2.31 0.59
C SER A 222 15.81 2.85 1.45
N GLY A 223 14.94 3.73 0.89
CA GLY A 223 13.95 4.49 1.67
C GLY A 223 14.56 5.39 2.75
N GLY A 224 15.88 5.39 2.92
CA GLY A 224 16.56 5.94 4.08
C GLY A 224 16.44 7.45 4.20
N MET A 225 16.40 8.16 3.06
CA MET A 225 16.18 9.61 3.06
C MET A 225 14.79 9.98 3.57
N ALA A 226 13.77 9.24 3.15
CA ALA A 226 12.40 9.46 3.59
C ALA A 226 12.24 9.10 5.08
N ILE A 227 12.78 7.95 5.50
CA ILE A 227 12.77 7.53 6.91
C ILE A 227 13.50 8.55 7.79
N GLY A 228 14.71 8.97 7.43
CA GLY A 228 15.46 9.94 8.21
C GLY A 228 14.73 11.29 8.34
N PHE A 229 13.99 11.69 7.30
CA PHE A 229 13.15 12.88 7.36
C PHE A 229 11.94 12.71 8.31
N ILE A 230 11.25 11.57 8.25
CA ILE A 230 10.13 11.29 9.16
C ILE A 230 10.63 11.14 10.61
N GLU A 231 11.82 10.57 10.80
CA GLU A 231 12.45 10.43 12.11
C GLU A 231 12.77 11.80 12.73
N GLU A 232 13.35 12.72 11.96
CA GLU A 232 13.56 14.11 12.39
C GLU A 232 12.23 14.84 12.67
N MET A 233 11.16 14.46 11.95
CA MET A 233 9.82 14.97 12.21
C MET A 233 9.18 14.45 13.50
N GLU A 234 9.72 13.42 14.16
CA GLU A 234 9.23 12.77 15.40
C GLU A 234 7.69 12.83 15.55
N LEU A 235 6.97 12.24 14.60
CA LEU A 235 5.50 12.24 14.61
C LEU A 235 4.95 11.45 15.82
N PRO A 236 3.79 11.82 16.38
CA PRO A 236 3.23 11.11 17.51
C PRO A 236 2.86 9.67 17.10
N LEU A 237 3.44 8.71 17.82
CA LEU A 237 3.14 7.28 17.70
C LEU A 237 2.89 6.69 19.09
N PRO A 238 2.12 5.58 19.21
CA PRO A 238 1.91 4.93 20.49
C PRO A 238 3.24 4.51 21.12
N GLU A 239 3.38 4.73 22.42
CA GLU A 239 4.56 4.31 23.17
C GLU A 239 4.67 2.78 23.18
N ASP A 240 5.85 2.25 22.90
CA ASP A 240 6.13 0.83 23.09
C ASP A 240 6.39 0.63 24.59
N LYS A 241 5.37 0.14 25.32
CA LYS A 241 5.42 -0.05 26.79
C LYS A 241 6.61 -0.93 27.22
N ASP A 242 7.08 -1.82 26.36
CA ASP A 242 8.21 -2.70 26.65
C ASP A 242 9.58 -2.01 26.44
N ARG A 243 9.60 -0.83 25.80
CA ARG A 243 10.85 -0.11 25.54
C ARG A 243 11.15 0.83 26.69
N ASN A 244 12.27 0.54 27.35
CA ASN A 244 12.87 1.45 28.32
C ASN A 244 13.25 2.77 27.60
N THR A 245 12.47 3.83 27.85
CA THR A 245 12.55 5.14 27.18
C THR A 245 13.89 5.85 27.36
N ASN A 246 14.73 5.37 28.27
CA ASN A 246 16.02 5.97 28.61
C ASN A 246 17.14 5.75 27.57
N ALA A 247 16.95 4.89 26.55
CA ALA A 247 18.04 4.46 25.68
C ALA A 247 18.13 5.13 24.29
N GLY A 248 17.43 6.24 24.04
CA GLY A 248 17.62 7.04 22.81
C GLY A 248 17.34 6.26 21.53
N TYR A 249 16.25 5.49 21.51
CA TYR A 249 15.89 4.67 20.36
C TYR A 249 15.39 5.51 19.18
N PRO A 250 15.63 5.05 17.93
CA PRO A 250 15.12 5.71 16.74
C PRO A 250 13.59 5.73 16.73
N TRP A 251 13.01 6.77 16.12
CA TRP A 251 11.57 6.90 15.95
C TRP A 251 11.00 5.79 15.05
N PHE A 252 11.77 5.43 14.01
CA PHE A 252 11.46 4.33 13.11
C PHE A 252 11.96 3.03 13.72
N THR A 253 11.02 2.19 14.14
CA THR A 253 11.27 0.99 14.93
C THR A 253 11.34 -0.29 14.11
N ALA A 254 10.81 -0.26 12.89
CA ALA A 254 10.90 -1.36 11.95
C ALA A 254 12.36 -1.59 11.54
N LEU A 255 12.75 -2.86 11.43
CA LEU A 255 14.12 -3.26 11.06
C LEU A 255 14.44 -3.02 9.57
N GLY A 256 13.47 -2.58 8.78
CA GLY A 256 13.65 -2.19 7.39
C GLY A 256 12.42 -1.49 6.82
N PRO A 257 12.57 -0.77 5.69
CA PRO A 257 11.49 -0.03 5.02
C PRO A 257 10.54 -0.94 4.23
N CYS A 258 10.85 -2.23 4.11
CA CYS A 258 10.15 -3.21 3.29
C CYS A 258 9.97 -2.83 1.80
N LEU A 259 10.91 -2.09 1.19
CA LEU A 259 10.81 -1.69 -0.22
C LEU A 259 11.32 -2.77 -1.18
N ASP A 260 12.60 -3.15 -1.05
CA ASP A 260 13.23 -4.17 -1.92
C ASP A 260 13.17 -5.59 -1.34
N PHE A 261 13.05 -5.67 -0.02
CA PHE A 261 13.10 -6.92 0.74
C PHE A 261 11.97 -6.94 1.74
N GLY A 262 11.53 -8.14 2.13
CA GLY A 262 10.56 -8.31 3.20
C GLY A 262 11.07 -7.86 4.57
N TYR A 263 10.18 -7.90 5.54
CA TYR A 263 10.51 -7.63 6.94
C TYR A 263 11.40 -8.75 7.50
N PRO A 264 12.55 -8.43 8.13
CA PRO A 264 13.50 -9.44 8.61
C PRO A 264 13.07 -10.00 9.97
N PHE A 265 11.98 -10.75 10.01
CA PHE A 265 11.34 -11.27 11.23
C PHE A 265 12.29 -12.01 12.19
N GLU A 266 13.32 -12.67 11.67
CA GLU A 266 14.37 -13.40 12.42
C GLU A 266 15.18 -12.50 13.34
N LEU A 267 15.35 -11.25 12.95
CA LEU A 267 16.07 -10.24 13.72
C LEU A 267 15.15 -9.60 14.78
N ASP A 268 13.83 -9.71 14.61
CA ASP A 268 12.83 -9.21 15.55
C ASP A 268 12.29 -10.34 16.44
N GLN A 269 12.85 -10.45 17.65
CA GLN A 269 12.48 -11.53 18.58
C GLN A 269 11.01 -11.49 19.03
N LYS A 270 10.33 -10.34 18.99
CA LYS A 270 8.91 -10.25 19.34
C LYS A 270 8.10 -10.88 18.22
N TRP A 271 8.26 -10.37 16.99
CA TRP A 271 7.54 -10.89 15.84
C TRP A 271 7.86 -12.35 15.54
N LYS A 272 9.12 -12.79 15.68
CA LYS A 272 9.50 -14.20 15.52
C LYS A 272 8.68 -15.10 16.43
N ARG A 273 8.49 -14.72 17.70
CA ARG A 273 7.67 -15.47 18.66
C ARG A 273 6.21 -15.48 18.26
N THR A 274 5.67 -14.34 17.84
CA THR A 274 4.28 -14.20 17.36
C THR A 274 4.01 -15.09 16.16
N LEU A 275 4.87 -15.05 15.14
CA LEU A 275 4.72 -15.89 13.95
C LEU A 275 4.88 -17.38 14.24
N ILE A 276 5.78 -17.76 15.15
CA ILE A 276 5.87 -19.16 15.61
C ILE A 276 4.57 -19.58 16.30
N GLY A 277 4.02 -18.73 17.18
CA GLY A 277 2.75 -19.01 17.86
C GLY A 277 1.59 -19.20 16.89
N VAL A 278 1.37 -18.24 15.98
CA VAL A 278 0.32 -18.33 14.96
C VAL A 278 0.56 -19.51 14.02
N GLY A 279 1.81 -19.76 13.62
CA GLY A 279 2.16 -20.92 12.80
C GLY A 279 1.84 -22.24 13.50
N THR A 280 2.24 -22.40 14.76
CA THR A 280 1.92 -23.60 15.57
C THR A 280 0.42 -23.79 15.68
N MET A 281 -0.35 -22.73 15.92
CA MET A 281 -1.81 -22.77 15.95
C MET A 281 -2.39 -23.29 14.62
N LEU A 282 -2.00 -22.68 13.49
CA LEU A 282 -2.47 -23.10 12.17
C LEU A 282 -2.14 -24.59 11.92
N TYR A 283 -0.96 -25.05 12.35
CA TYR A 283 -0.56 -26.46 12.24
C TYR A 283 -1.27 -27.41 13.22
N CYS A 284 -1.65 -26.96 14.41
CA CYS A 284 -2.35 -27.77 15.40
C CYS A 284 -3.80 -28.06 14.99
N HIS A 285 -4.43 -27.14 14.25
CA HIS A 285 -5.79 -27.31 13.71
C HIS A 285 -5.78 -27.86 12.27
N ARG A 286 -4.82 -28.74 11.98
CA ARG A 286 -4.50 -29.25 10.64
C ARG A 286 -5.70 -29.79 9.89
N ASP A 287 -6.50 -30.60 10.59
CA ASP A 287 -7.57 -31.40 9.99
C ASP A 287 -8.73 -30.55 9.46
N VAL A 288 -8.82 -29.29 9.89
CA VAL A 288 -9.89 -28.34 9.49
C VAL A 288 -9.35 -27.18 8.65
N MET A 289 -8.14 -26.68 8.97
CA MET A 289 -7.62 -25.45 8.35
C MET A 289 -6.55 -25.70 7.28
N VAL A 290 -5.62 -26.61 7.53
CA VAL A 290 -4.37 -26.66 6.77
C VAL A 290 -4.57 -27.18 5.37
N ASP A 291 -5.40 -28.20 5.13
CA ASP A 291 -5.54 -28.75 3.78
C ASP A 291 -6.19 -27.73 2.82
N ARG A 292 -7.16 -26.96 3.31
CA ARG A 292 -7.78 -25.85 2.55
C ARG A 292 -6.79 -24.71 2.33
N LEU A 293 -6.17 -24.20 3.39
CA LEU A 293 -5.20 -23.09 3.28
C LEU A 293 -3.97 -23.47 2.46
N ASP A 294 -3.52 -24.72 2.50
CA ASP A 294 -2.40 -25.23 1.71
C ASP A 294 -2.79 -25.41 0.23
N CYS A 295 -4.03 -25.84 -0.05
CA CYS A 295 -4.58 -25.83 -1.41
C CYS A 295 -4.69 -24.40 -1.95
N GLY A 296 -5.31 -23.49 -1.18
CA GLY A 296 -5.48 -22.08 -1.54
C GLY A 296 -4.14 -21.37 -1.72
N GLY A 297 -3.23 -21.55 -0.78
CA GLY A 297 -1.87 -21.03 -0.84
C GLY A 297 -1.13 -21.50 -2.09
N ARG A 298 -1.13 -22.80 -2.40
CA ARG A 298 -0.54 -23.32 -3.65
C ARG A 298 -1.21 -22.75 -4.90
N GLY A 299 -2.53 -22.62 -4.88
CA GLY A 299 -3.31 -22.03 -5.96
C GLY A 299 -2.92 -20.59 -6.22
N LEU A 300 -2.86 -19.77 -5.17
CA LEU A 300 -2.42 -18.39 -5.23
C LEU A 300 -0.97 -18.29 -5.70
N LEU A 301 -0.06 -19.10 -5.16
CA LEU A 301 1.34 -19.15 -5.60
C LEU A 301 1.45 -19.44 -7.09
N LYS A 302 0.70 -20.44 -7.59
CA LYS A 302 0.67 -20.78 -9.01
C LYS A 302 0.10 -19.65 -9.87
N LEU A 303 -0.93 -18.94 -9.36
CA LEU A 303 -1.46 -17.74 -10.00
C LEU A 303 -0.37 -16.66 -10.09
N LEU A 304 0.33 -16.35 -8.99
CA LEU A 304 1.40 -15.36 -8.96
C LEU A 304 2.59 -15.75 -9.86
N GLN A 305 2.93 -17.04 -9.95
CA GLN A 305 3.94 -17.55 -10.89
C GLN A 305 3.55 -17.33 -12.35
N SER A 306 2.24 -17.28 -12.65
CA SER A 306 1.75 -17.04 -14.01
C SER A 306 1.78 -15.55 -14.38
N THR A 307 1.77 -14.65 -13.40
CA THR A 307 1.74 -13.20 -13.60
C THR A 307 3.11 -12.54 -13.47
N ALA A 308 3.94 -13.01 -12.56
CA ALA A 308 5.26 -12.45 -12.28
C ALA A 308 6.39 -13.18 -13.04
N SER A 309 7.60 -12.63 -12.98
CA SER A 309 8.79 -13.37 -13.41
C SER A 309 9.00 -14.57 -12.48
N SER A 310 9.35 -15.72 -13.07
CA SER A 310 9.59 -16.95 -12.29
C SER A 310 10.64 -16.75 -11.19
N GLU A 311 11.60 -15.84 -11.39
CA GLU A 311 12.69 -15.58 -10.43
C GLU A 311 12.17 -14.98 -9.12
N VAL A 312 11.30 -13.98 -9.18
CA VAL A 312 10.74 -13.30 -7.99
C VAL A 312 9.94 -14.29 -7.15
N VAL A 313 9.14 -15.12 -7.80
CA VAL A 313 8.29 -16.09 -7.11
C VAL A 313 9.10 -17.29 -6.61
N CYS A 314 10.12 -17.73 -7.33
CA CYS A 314 11.05 -18.74 -6.82
C CYS A 314 11.79 -18.24 -5.58
N LYS A 315 12.28 -16.99 -5.59
CA LYS A 315 12.93 -16.37 -4.42
C LYS A 315 11.99 -16.32 -3.21
N MET A 316 10.71 -16.02 -3.44
CA MET A 316 9.67 -16.08 -2.40
C MET A 316 9.58 -17.44 -1.73
N LEU A 317 9.60 -18.50 -2.55
CA LEU A 317 9.42 -19.87 -2.09
C LEU A 317 10.68 -20.44 -1.46
N GLU A 318 11.87 -20.04 -1.91
CA GLU A 318 13.14 -20.62 -1.44
C GLU A 318 13.66 -19.94 -0.16
N GLU A 319 13.63 -18.60 -0.08
CA GLU A 319 14.29 -17.88 1.02
C GLU A 319 13.41 -17.72 2.27
N ASN A 320 12.09 -17.68 2.09
CA ASN A 320 11.14 -17.32 3.15
C ASN A 320 9.95 -18.29 3.27
N GLU A 321 10.11 -19.54 2.81
CA GLU A 321 9.02 -20.50 2.61
C GLU A 321 8.02 -20.56 3.77
N GLN A 322 8.50 -20.77 5.00
CA GLN A 322 7.63 -20.97 6.16
C GLN A 322 6.92 -19.68 6.57
N LYS A 323 7.62 -18.54 6.61
CA LYS A 323 7.04 -17.26 7.05
C LYS A 323 6.02 -16.78 6.04
N THR A 324 6.37 -16.82 4.75
CA THR A 324 5.45 -16.48 3.67
C THR A 324 4.21 -17.35 3.70
N LYS A 325 4.35 -18.66 3.94
CA LYS A 325 3.19 -19.55 4.12
C LYS A 325 2.31 -19.11 5.29
N ILE A 326 2.88 -18.84 6.46
CA ILE A 326 2.12 -18.39 7.64
C ILE A 326 1.37 -17.08 7.34
N LEU A 327 2.06 -16.08 6.78
CA LEU A 327 1.45 -14.78 6.47
C LEU A 327 0.35 -14.92 5.41
N LEU A 328 0.58 -15.70 4.34
CA LEU A 328 -0.44 -15.95 3.31
C LEU A 328 -1.63 -16.73 3.88
N PHE A 329 -1.39 -17.73 4.73
CA PHE A 329 -2.46 -18.48 5.36
C PHE A 329 -3.32 -17.59 6.25
N CYS A 330 -2.72 -16.66 6.99
CA CYS A 330 -3.48 -15.67 7.76
C CYS A 330 -4.24 -14.69 6.85
N ALA A 331 -3.65 -14.28 5.72
CA ALA A 331 -4.33 -13.40 4.76
C ALA A 331 -5.54 -14.08 4.06
N LEU A 332 -5.48 -15.40 3.88
CA LEU A 332 -6.54 -16.23 3.28
C LEU A 332 -7.55 -16.76 4.31
N PHE A 333 -7.25 -16.61 5.60
CA PHE A 333 -8.13 -17.01 6.68
C PHE A 333 -9.36 -16.10 6.73
N ASP A 334 -10.52 -16.68 7.04
CA ASP A 334 -11.77 -15.95 7.24
C ASP A 334 -12.33 -16.33 8.61
N ASP A 335 -12.58 -15.34 9.45
CA ASP A 335 -13.01 -15.44 10.84
C ASP A 335 -14.54 -15.50 11.01
N SER A 336 -15.28 -15.41 9.90
CA SER A 336 -16.74 -15.63 9.82
C SER A 336 -17.22 -16.97 10.40
N LEU A 337 -16.32 -17.94 10.60
CA LEU A 337 -16.58 -19.27 11.17
C LEU A 337 -16.92 -19.27 12.67
N SER A 338 -16.66 -18.17 13.38
CA SER A 338 -16.92 -18.09 14.83
C SER A 338 -18.42 -18.20 15.18
N GLY A 339 -19.32 -18.00 14.21
CA GLY A 339 -20.77 -18.08 14.42
C GLY A 339 -21.39 -19.49 14.42
N VAL A 340 -20.62 -20.55 14.17
CA VAL A 340 -21.18 -21.92 13.97
C VAL A 340 -21.35 -22.71 15.27
N THR A 341 -20.92 -22.19 16.43
CA THR A 341 -21.03 -22.90 17.72
C THR A 341 -22.15 -22.32 18.59
N GLY A 342 -23.40 -22.68 18.33
CA GLY A 342 -24.51 -22.38 19.24
C GLY A 342 -25.86 -22.69 18.64
N ASP A 343 -26.41 -23.84 19.01
CA ASP A 343 -27.71 -24.35 18.57
C ASP A 343 -28.86 -23.36 18.80
N ASP A 344 -29.65 -23.18 17.74
CA ASP A 344 -31.10 -22.95 17.65
C ASP A 344 -31.92 -23.11 18.95
N ASP A 345 -31.92 -22.13 19.86
CA ASP A 345 -33.01 -22.00 20.84
C ASP A 345 -33.34 -20.51 21.09
N ASP A 346 -34.34 -20.05 20.34
CA ASP A 346 -35.40 -19.08 20.67
C ASP A 346 -35.06 -17.64 21.15
N ASP A 347 -35.74 -16.72 20.46
CA ASP A 347 -36.23 -15.39 20.86
C ASP A 347 -35.38 -14.12 20.58
N ASP A 348 -35.88 -13.41 19.57
CA ASP A 348 -36.12 -11.95 19.46
C ASP A 348 -34.95 -10.94 19.33
N ASP A 349 -34.96 -10.28 18.16
CA ASP A 349 -34.56 -8.90 17.88
C ASP A 349 -33.26 -8.37 18.55
N ASP A 350 -32.08 -8.60 17.96
CA ASP A 350 -30.90 -7.83 18.36
C ASP A 350 -29.97 -7.41 17.21
N ASP A 351 -29.52 -6.16 17.32
CA ASP A 351 -28.79 -5.35 16.34
C ASP A 351 -27.40 -5.94 16.05
N GLY A 352 -26.98 -5.94 14.78
CA GLY A 352 -25.75 -6.56 14.26
C GLY A 352 -24.40 -5.98 14.75
N SER A 353 -24.14 -5.99 16.05
CA SER A 353 -22.91 -5.49 16.69
C SER A 353 -22.14 -6.52 17.54
N SER A 354 -22.60 -7.79 17.56
CA SER A 354 -22.14 -8.80 18.52
C SER A 354 -20.69 -9.30 18.32
N SER A 355 -20.16 -9.36 17.09
CA SER A 355 -18.79 -9.88 16.84
C SER A 355 -17.69 -8.99 17.43
N ASN A 356 -17.90 -7.67 17.48
CA ASN A 356 -16.95 -6.73 18.05
C ASN A 356 -16.92 -6.76 19.59
N ILE A 357 -17.99 -7.24 20.23
CA ILE A 357 -18.06 -7.34 21.70
C ILE A 357 -17.20 -8.49 22.18
N ALA A 358 -17.29 -9.67 21.56
CA ALA A 358 -16.48 -10.84 21.92
C ALA A 358 -14.97 -10.59 21.77
N LEU A 359 -14.55 -9.91 20.70
CA LEU A 359 -13.15 -9.51 20.51
C LEU A 359 -12.68 -8.48 21.55
N LYS A 360 -13.56 -7.57 22.00
CA LYS A 360 -13.24 -6.59 23.05
C LYS A 360 -13.16 -7.24 24.43
N GLU A 361 -14.06 -8.16 24.75
CA GLU A 361 -14.02 -8.90 26.02
C GLU A 361 -12.78 -9.79 26.10
N ALA A 362 -12.44 -10.51 25.03
CA ALA A 362 -11.19 -11.28 24.94
C ALA A 362 -9.93 -10.39 25.06
N ARG A 363 -9.98 -9.13 24.62
CA ARG A 363 -8.90 -8.15 24.81
C ARG A 363 -8.73 -7.74 26.26
N GLU A 364 -9.83 -7.43 26.95
CA GLU A 364 -9.80 -7.01 28.36
C GLU A 364 -9.23 -8.13 29.26
N ASP A 365 -9.52 -9.40 28.93
CA ASP A 365 -8.97 -10.56 29.63
C ASP A 365 -7.52 -10.90 29.23
N SER A 366 -7.07 -10.51 28.02
CA SER A 366 -5.69 -10.73 27.56
C SER A 366 -4.64 -9.81 28.21
N HIS A 367 -5.08 -8.77 28.93
CA HIS A 367 -4.19 -7.88 29.70
C HIS A 367 -3.64 -8.50 30.98
N ILE A 368 -3.90 -9.79 31.23
CA ILE A 368 -3.26 -10.57 32.29
C ILE A 368 -1.76 -10.74 31.96
N GLU A 369 -0.96 -9.87 32.58
CA GLU A 369 0.50 -9.96 32.67
C GLU A 369 0.97 -11.39 32.99
N GLN A 370 1.98 -11.84 32.24
CA GLN A 370 3.04 -12.75 32.68
C GLN A 370 2.62 -13.82 33.70
N VAL A 371 1.61 -14.63 33.36
CA VAL A 371 1.41 -15.90 34.07
C VAL A 371 2.70 -16.70 33.88
N THR A 372 3.44 -16.80 34.98
CA THR A 372 4.66 -17.58 35.13
C THR A 372 4.36 -19.04 34.84
N ARG A 373 4.48 -19.40 33.56
CA ARG A 373 4.95 -20.63 32.89
C ARG A 373 4.97 -22.00 33.58
N ASP A 374 4.29 -22.24 34.69
CA ASP A 374 4.29 -23.55 35.37
C ASP A 374 2.97 -24.31 35.30
N ASP A 375 1.88 -23.75 34.78
CA ASP A 375 0.65 -24.52 34.52
C ASP A 375 0.37 -24.64 33.02
N SER A 376 0.57 -25.85 32.48
CA SER A 376 0.37 -26.24 31.09
C SER A 376 -1.11 -26.39 30.69
N SER A 377 -2.01 -25.64 31.30
CA SER A 377 -3.46 -25.79 31.10
C SER A 377 -3.97 -24.87 29.99
N THR A 378 -4.25 -25.49 28.84
CA THR A 378 -5.28 -25.09 27.84
C THR A 378 -5.21 -23.64 27.36
N ILE A 379 -4.31 -23.36 26.40
CA ILE A 379 -4.59 -22.32 25.40
C ILE A 379 -5.87 -22.76 24.67
N THR A 380 -6.90 -21.92 24.69
CA THR A 380 -8.19 -22.21 24.03
C THR A 380 -8.07 -21.93 22.53
N LEU A 381 -8.75 -22.74 21.72
CA LEU A 381 -8.87 -22.54 20.27
C LEU A 381 -9.31 -21.10 19.92
N GLU A 382 -10.19 -20.53 20.74
CA GLU A 382 -10.70 -19.17 20.59
C GLU A 382 -9.59 -18.10 20.66
N ALA A 383 -8.73 -18.14 21.69
CA ALA A 383 -7.62 -17.19 21.81
C ALA A 383 -6.64 -17.26 20.63
N ASP A 384 -6.53 -18.45 20.06
CA ASP A 384 -5.66 -18.76 18.94
C ASP A 384 -6.25 -18.27 17.60
N ILE A 385 -7.57 -18.38 17.40
CA ILE A 385 -8.30 -17.76 16.28
C ILE A 385 -8.20 -16.23 16.35
N VAL A 386 -8.40 -15.64 17.54
CA VAL A 386 -8.31 -14.18 17.74
C VAL A 386 -6.93 -13.65 17.33
N ARG A 387 -5.85 -14.37 17.66
CA ARG A 387 -4.49 -14.00 17.20
C ARG A 387 -4.33 -14.05 15.69
N ALA A 388 -4.93 -15.03 15.01
CA ALA A 388 -4.90 -15.10 13.56
C ALA A 388 -5.63 -13.92 12.93
N ALA A 389 -6.81 -13.57 13.46
CA ALA A 389 -7.58 -12.41 13.03
C ALA A 389 -6.80 -11.10 13.22
N LEU A 390 -6.19 -10.88 14.38
CA LEU A 390 -5.38 -9.68 14.64
C LEU A 390 -4.13 -9.58 13.75
N LEU A 391 -3.52 -10.73 13.41
CA LEU A 391 -2.45 -10.76 12.40
C LEU A 391 -2.99 -10.40 11.02
N ARG A 392 -4.15 -10.96 10.62
CA ARG A 392 -4.82 -10.65 9.36
C ARG A 392 -5.15 -9.15 9.26
N ASP A 393 -5.62 -8.52 10.32
CA ASP A 393 -5.84 -7.08 10.41
C ASP A 393 -4.57 -6.27 10.20
N THR A 394 -3.49 -6.70 10.84
CA THR A 394 -2.17 -6.08 10.65
C THR A 394 -1.70 -6.20 9.19
N LEU A 395 -1.95 -7.35 8.55
CA LEU A 395 -1.65 -7.57 7.13
C LEU A 395 -2.52 -6.70 6.23
N PHE A 396 -3.82 -6.62 6.49
CA PHE A 396 -4.74 -5.71 5.80
C PHE A 396 -4.25 -4.27 5.88
N PHE A 397 -3.90 -3.82 7.09
CA PHE A 397 -3.42 -2.47 7.33
C PHE A 397 -2.18 -2.15 6.50
N VAL A 398 -1.14 -2.98 6.61
CA VAL A 398 0.10 -2.82 5.80
C VAL A 398 -0.22 -2.87 4.31
N GLY A 399 -1.04 -3.82 3.88
CA GLY A 399 -1.36 -4.04 2.48
C GLY A 399 -2.19 -2.93 1.85
N ASN A 400 -3.11 -2.31 2.59
CA ASN A 400 -3.91 -1.18 2.14
C ASN A 400 -3.03 0.02 1.74
N TYR A 401 -2.08 0.40 2.61
CA TYR A 401 -1.14 1.48 2.32
C TYR A 401 -0.11 1.09 1.25
N SER A 402 0.34 -0.17 1.24
CA SER A 402 1.27 -0.68 0.24
C SER A 402 0.68 -0.65 -1.17
N LEU A 403 -0.54 -1.16 -1.34
CA LEU A 403 -1.23 -1.17 -2.62
C LEU A 403 -1.53 0.25 -3.09
N SER A 404 -1.97 1.12 -2.17
CA SER A 404 -2.21 2.54 -2.45
C SER A 404 -0.95 3.26 -2.92
N LEU A 405 0.21 3.02 -2.28
CA LEU A 405 1.48 3.59 -2.68
C LEU A 405 1.93 3.06 -4.05
N ALA A 406 1.88 1.75 -4.28
CA ALA A 406 2.31 1.14 -5.54
C ALA A 406 1.49 1.67 -6.73
N ILE A 407 0.16 1.72 -6.61
CA ILE A 407 -0.74 2.27 -7.63
C ILE A 407 -0.52 3.78 -7.82
N SER A 408 -0.28 4.54 -6.73
CA SER A 408 0.00 5.98 -6.82
C SER A 408 1.31 6.26 -7.55
N CYS A 409 2.34 5.44 -7.32
CA CYS A 409 3.59 5.48 -8.08
C CYS A 409 3.35 5.24 -9.58
N GLU A 410 2.55 4.23 -9.94
CA GLU A 410 2.18 3.98 -11.35
C GLU A 410 1.52 5.19 -11.98
N PHE A 411 0.48 5.73 -11.34
CA PHE A 411 -0.23 6.90 -11.88
C PHE A 411 0.68 8.13 -12.00
N TYR A 412 1.58 8.33 -11.04
CA TYR A 412 2.45 9.51 -11.01
C TYR A 412 3.40 9.50 -12.22
N HIS A 413 3.90 8.33 -12.61
CA HIS A 413 4.79 8.14 -13.75
C HIS A 413 4.05 8.00 -15.09
N ARG A 414 2.84 7.46 -15.07
CA ARG A 414 2.04 7.20 -16.26
C ARG A 414 1.33 8.45 -16.76
N TYR A 415 0.83 9.27 -15.84
CA TYR A 415 0.10 10.49 -16.15
C TYR A 415 0.86 11.73 -15.63
N PRO A 416 1.98 12.12 -16.25
CA PRO A 416 2.79 13.26 -15.81
C PRO A 416 2.04 14.59 -15.83
N ASN A 417 0.98 14.69 -16.64
CA ASN A 417 0.14 15.88 -16.78
C ASN A 417 -1.15 15.82 -15.95
N ALA A 418 -1.39 14.74 -15.19
CA ALA A 418 -2.54 14.62 -14.32
C ALA A 418 -2.40 15.57 -13.11
N SER A 419 -3.44 16.34 -12.82
CA SER A 419 -3.55 17.14 -11.60
C SER A 419 -3.64 16.26 -10.35
N SER A 420 -3.49 16.83 -9.16
CA SER A 420 -3.69 16.08 -7.91
C SER A 420 -5.11 15.48 -7.83
N GLY A 421 -6.14 16.23 -8.23
CA GLY A 421 -7.52 15.70 -8.29
C GLY A 421 -7.66 14.51 -9.26
N ASP A 422 -6.99 14.55 -10.42
CA ASP A 422 -6.95 13.41 -11.35
C ASP A 422 -6.35 12.16 -10.71
N MET A 423 -5.26 12.34 -9.96
CA MET A 423 -4.56 11.26 -9.27
C MET A 423 -5.42 10.62 -8.17
N HIS A 424 -6.15 11.43 -7.40
CA HIS A 424 -7.11 10.93 -6.41
C HIS A 424 -8.27 10.18 -7.06
N LEU A 425 -8.81 10.69 -8.17
CA LEU A 425 -9.87 10.01 -8.93
C LEU A 425 -9.40 8.63 -9.42
N LEU A 426 -8.23 8.58 -10.05
CA LEU A 426 -7.63 7.33 -10.53
C LEU A 426 -7.45 6.31 -9.39
N LEU A 427 -6.87 6.76 -8.27
CA LEU A 427 -6.65 5.89 -7.10
C LEU A 427 -7.96 5.41 -6.47
N ALA A 428 -8.93 6.31 -6.28
CA ALA A 428 -10.23 5.97 -5.70
C ALA A 428 -10.97 4.94 -6.55
N CYS A 429 -10.85 5.00 -7.88
CA CYS A 429 -11.39 3.96 -8.76
C CYS A 429 -10.62 2.64 -8.61
N ALA A 430 -9.29 2.67 -8.72
CA ALA A 430 -8.46 1.47 -8.74
C ALA A 430 -8.44 0.70 -7.41
N CYS A 431 -8.60 1.39 -6.27
CA CYS A 431 -8.60 0.81 -4.93
C CYS A 431 -9.99 0.69 -4.29
N SER A 432 -11.08 0.91 -5.05
CA SER A 432 -12.43 0.70 -4.51
C SER A 432 -12.68 -0.78 -4.22
N ASP A 433 -13.47 -1.07 -3.19
CA ASP A 433 -13.69 -2.45 -2.74
C ASP A 433 -14.36 -3.30 -3.83
N ASP A 434 -15.33 -2.74 -4.57
CA ASP A 434 -15.91 -3.35 -5.77
C ASP A 434 -14.82 -3.82 -6.74
N VAL A 435 -13.88 -2.92 -7.08
CA VAL A 435 -12.82 -3.19 -8.06
C VAL A 435 -11.85 -4.25 -7.56
N LEU A 436 -11.47 -4.21 -6.29
CA LEU A 436 -10.61 -5.23 -5.70
C LEU A 436 -11.30 -6.60 -5.66
N ALA A 437 -12.59 -6.64 -5.31
CA ALA A 437 -13.41 -7.85 -5.38
C ALA A 437 -13.48 -8.41 -6.81
N TYR A 438 -13.53 -7.55 -7.84
CA TYR A 438 -13.47 -8.00 -9.24
C TYR A 438 -12.21 -8.71 -9.57
N ILE A 439 -11.10 -8.08 -9.22
CA ILE A 439 -9.77 -8.56 -9.55
C ILE A 439 -9.60 -9.90 -8.85
N ALA A 440 -10.05 -10.00 -7.59
CA ALA A 440 -10.06 -11.24 -6.84
C ALA A 440 -10.90 -12.32 -7.54
N ILE A 441 -12.10 -12.02 -8.02
CA ILE A 441 -12.96 -13.03 -8.65
C ILE A 441 -12.44 -13.44 -10.02
N LYS A 442 -12.16 -12.47 -10.91
CA LYS A 442 -11.69 -12.70 -12.27
C LYS A 442 -10.41 -13.51 -12.34
N ASN A 443 -9.51 -13.31 -11.38
CA ASN A 443 -8.25 -14.04 -11.33
C ASN A 443 -8.33 -15.32 -10.48
N GLY A 444 -9.51 -15.66 -9.96
CA GLY A 444 -9.74 -16.89 -9.19
C GLY A 444 -9.18 -16.85 -7.77
N ILE A 445 -8.85 -15.68 -7.23
CA ILE A 445 -8.30 -15.53 -5.86
C ILE A 445 -9.30 -15.97 -4.81
N HIS A 446 -10.60 -15.69 -5.01
CA HIS A 446 -11.68 -16.14 -4.13
C HIS A 446 -11.68 -17.67 -3.89
N LYS A 447 -11.22 -18.46 -4.87
CA LYS A 447 -11.13 -19.94 -4.76
C LYS A 447 -10.04 -20.41 -3.81
N PHE A 448 -9.19 -19.50 -3.37
CA PHE A 448 -8.09 -19.77 -2.45
C PHE A 448 -8.42 -19.30 -1.03
N MET A 449 -9.54 -18.61 -0.84
CA MET A 449 -10.00 -18.20 0.47
C MET A 449 -10.55 -19.40 1.25
N TYR A 450 -10.54 -19.27 2.57
CA TYR A 450 -11.00 -20.34 3.44
C TYR A 450 -12.48 -20.71 3.24
N ASP A 451 -13.33 -19.69 3.02
CA ASP A 451 -14.76 -19.84 2.74
C ASP A 451 -15.07 -19.67 1.24
N GLU A 452 -14.69 -20.67 0.43
CA GLU A 452 -14.99 -20.70 -1.01
C GLU A 452 -16.51 -20.79 -1.29
N GLU A 453 -17.29 -21.32 -0.36
CA GLU A 453 -18.71 -21.64 -0.55
C GLU A 453 -19.66 -20.55 -0.03
N SER A 454 -19.15 -19.37 0.33
CA SER A 454 -19.99 -18.26 0.77
C SER A 454 -21.01 -17.87 -0.30
N ASP A 455 -22.28 -17.73 0.11
CA ASP A 455 -23.37 -17.26 -0.76
C ASP A 455 -23.01 -15.89 -1.38
N THR A 456 -22.26 -15.09 -0.63
CA THR A 456 -21.66 -13.82 -1.05
C THR A 456 -20.84 -13.95 -2.32
N THR A 457 -19.92 -14.92 -2.39
CA THR A 457 -19.08 -15.14 -3.58
C THR A 457 -19.92 -15.48 -4.81
N SER A 458 -20.95 -16.31 -4.64
CA SER A 458 -21.88 -16.69 -5.71
C SER A 458 -22.69 -15.50 -6.22
N LYS A 459 -23.15 -14.62 -5.31
CA LYS A 459 -23.85 -13.38 -5.66
C LYS A 459 -22.95 -12.42 -6.45
N ILE A 460 -21.71 -12.19 -6.00
CA ILE A 460 -20.80 -11.30 -6.73
C ILE A 460 -20.45 -11.88 -8.09
N LEU A 461 -20.26 -13.20 -8.20
CA LEU A 461 -20.01 -13.85 -9.48
C LEU A 461 -21.17 -13.64 -10.46
N ALA A 462 -22.42 -13.73 -10.00
CA ALA A 462 -23.59 -13.45 -10.82
C ALA A 462 -23.61 -11.99 -11.32
N GLU A 463 -23.38 -11.01 -10.43
CA GLU A 463 -23.28 -9.59 -10.79
C GLU A 463 -22.12 -9.31 -11.75
N MET A 464 -20.98 -9.96 -11.53
CA MET A 464 -19.82 -9.89 -12.40
C MET A 464 -20.14 -10.39 -13.81
N MET A 465 -20.83 -11.52 -13.94
CA MET A 465 -21.22 -12.09 -15.24
C MET A 465 -22.19 -11.17 -15.99
N ILE A 466 -23.12 -10.52 -15.29
CA ILE A 466 -24.03 -9.52 -15.88
C ILE A 466 -23.22 -8.31 -16.37
N SER A 467 -22.30 -7.82 -15.54
CA SER A 467 -21.40 -6.72 -15.89
C SER A 467 -20.55 -7.03 -17.10
N ASP A 468 -19.96 -8.22 -17.17
CA ASP A 468 -19.19 -8.69 -18.33
C ASP A 468 -20.02 -8.75 -19.60
N ALA A 469 -21.21 -9.35 -19.53
CA ALA A 469 -22.10 -9.46 -20.68
C ALA A 469 -22.45 -8.08 -21.24
N ARG A 470 -22.70 -7.10 -20.36
CA ARG A 470 -22.96 -5.71 -20.73
C ARG A 470 -21.72 -5.02 -21.27
N GLY A 471 -20.57 -5.17 -20.63
CA GLY A 471 -19.29 -4.62 -21.09
C GLY A 471 -18.95 -5.11 -22.50
N LEU A 472 -19.18 -6.40 -22.75
CA LEU A 472 -19.05 -7.02 -24.07
C LEU A 472 -20.11 -6.52 -25.07
N GLU A 473 -21.33 -6.21 -24.64
CA GLU A 473 -22.34 -5.63 -25.50
C GLU A 473 -21.98 -4.18 -25.89
N LEU A 474 -21.53 -3.37 -24.94
CA LEU A 474 -21.02 -2.01 -25.18
C LEU A 474 -19.84 -2.05 -26.15
N TRP A 475 -18.95 -3.01 -25.96
CA TRP A 475 -17.86 -3.31 -26.88
C TRP A 475 -18.37 -3.53 -28.31
N LYS A 476 -19.31 -4.48 -28.48
CA LYS A 476 -19.82 -4.92 -29.79
C LYS A 476 -20.66 -3.84 -30.47
N LYS A 477 -21.49 -3.12 -29.72
CA LYS A 477 -22.44 -2.15 -30.27
C LYS A 477 -21.75 -0.99 -30.98
N LYS A 478 -20.51 -0.66 -30.60
CA LYS A 478 -19.91 0.59 -31.08
C LYS A 478 -18.44 0.56 -31.48
N GLY A 479 -17.60 -0.42 -31.09
CA GLY A 479 -16.19 -0.55 -31.52
C GLY A 479 -15.25 0.65 -31.27
N LYS A 480 -15.79 1.82 -30.92
CA LYS A 480 -15.21 3.16 -30.77
C LYS A 480 -15.69 3.86 -29.48
N GLU A 481 -16.68 3.29 -28.79
CA GLU A 481 -17.18 3.77 -27.49
C GLU A 481 -16.93 2.72 -26.40
N TRP A 482 -15.80 2.03 -26.48
CA TRP A 482 -15.26 1.42 -25.27
C TRP A 482 -14.76 2.55 -24.36
N ILE A 483 -14.49 2.26 -23.07
CA ILE A 483 -13.92 3.25 -22.15
C ILE A 483 -12.67 3.91 -22.75
N LEU A 484 -11.97 3.22 -23.66
CA LEU A 484 -11.00 3.84 -24.56
C LEU A 484 -11.62 4.12 -25.93
N SER A 485 -11.54 5.37 -26.37
CA SER A 485 -12.10 5.87 -27.64
C SER A 485 -11.59 5.16 -28.91
N GLY A 486 -10.49 4.40 -28.83
CA GLY A 486 -9.95 3.59 -29.94
C GLY A 486 -10.10 2.07 -29.76
N GLY A 487 -10.93 1.61 -28.83
CA GLY A 487 -11.27 0.18 -28.68
C GLY A 487 -10.07 -0.73 -28.40
N VAL A 488 -10.02 -1.92 -29.03
CA VAL A 488 -8.93 -2.90 -28.83
C VAL A 488 -7.57 -2.34 -29.27
N GLU A 489 -7.56 -1.52 -30.31
CA GLU A 489 -6.30 -1.00 -30.85
C GLU A 489 -5.68 -0.01 -29.87
N GLU A 490 -6.48 0.91 -29.32
CA GLU A 490 -6.03 1.82 -28.25
C GLU A 490 -5.66 1.04 -26.98
N PHE A 491 -6.41 -0.01 -26.63
CA PHE A 491 -6.06 -0.92 -25.53
C PHE A 491 -4.65 -1.48 -25.73
N ARG A 492 -4.42 -2.12 -26.88
CA ARG A 492 -3.13 -2.72 -27.22
C ARG A 492 -2.03 -1.68 -27.28
N ASN A 493 -2.29 -0.49 -27.82
CA ASN A 493 -1.31 0.60 -27.88
C ASN A 493 -0.91 1.07 -26.48
N ARG A 494 -1.85 1.16 -25.53
CA ARG A 494 -1.55 1.53 -24.14
C ARG A 494 -0.86 0.38 -23.39
N CYS A 495 -1.29 -0.87 -23.60
CA CYS A 495 -0.62 -2.05 -23.05
C CYS A 495 0.80 -2.24 -23.63
N GLN A 496 1.08 -1.82 -24.87
CA GLN A 496 2.44 -1.84 -25.42
C GLN A 496 3.41 -0.93 -24.65
N MET A 497 2.90 0.06 -23.91
CA MET A 497 3.73 0.86 -22.99
C MET A 497 4.06 0.10 -21.70
N ILE A 498 3.48 -1.08 -21.51
CA ILE A 498 3.67 -1.97 -20.37
C ILE A 498 4.57 -3.13 -20.84
N PRO A 499 5.79 -3.26 -20.32
CA PRO A 499 6.79 -4.25 -20.76
C PRO A 499 6.39 -5.72 -20.57
N CYS A 500 5.18 -6.03 -20.10
CA CYS A 500 4.78 -7.35 -19.61
C CYS A 500 4.01 -8.22 -20.63
N SER A 501 3.53 -7.66 -21.75
CA SER A 501 2.63 -8.43 -22.63
C SER A 501 3.36 -9.42 -23.55
N LYS A 502 3.14 -10.71 -23.36
CA LYS A 502 3.43 -11.76 -24.37
C LYS A 502 2.34 -11.75 -25.45
N ASN A 503 2.72 -12.11 -26.69
CA ASN A 503 1.88 -12.19 -27.91
C ASN A 503 0.81 -11.10 -28.10
N GLN A 504 1.16 -10.08 -28.89
CA GLN A 504 0.32 -8.90 -29.17
C GLN A 504 -1.06 -9.24 -29.78
N ASP A 505 -1.16 -10.33 -30.55
CA ASP A 505 -2.40 -10.73 -31.22
C ASP A 505 -3.44 -11.32 -30.25
N GLU A 506 -3.02 -11.70 -29.04
CA GLU A 506 -3.87 -12.32 -28.01
C GLU A 506 -4.28 -11.33 -26.91
N LEU A 507 -3.84 -10.07 -26.98
CA LEU A 507 -4.22 -9.05 -26.00
C LEU A 507 -5.68 -8.63 -26.22
N TYR A 508 -6.52 -9.09 -25.31
CA TYR A 508 -7.92 -8.69 -25.13
C TYR A 508 -8.14 -8.31 -23.66
N PRO A 509 -8.98 -7.31 -23.38
CA PRO A 509 -9.36 -6.97 -22.01
C PRO A 509 -10.05 -8.17 -21.34
N LYS A 510 -9.57 -8.54 -20.16
CA LYS A 510 -10.11 -9.56 -19.25
C LYS A 510 -11.22 -8.99 -18.37
N TYR A 511 -11.29 -7.66 -18.27
CA TYR A 511 -12.18 -6.93 -17.37
C TYR A 511 -13.25 -6.16 -18.13
N GLU A 512 -13.96 -6.85 -19.02
CA GLU A 512 -14.98 -6.24 -19.87
C GLU A 512 -16.06 -5.53 -19.04
N GLY A 513 -16.45 -6.10 -17.89
CA GLY A 513 -17.39 -5.48 -16.95
C GLY A 513 -16.94 -4.15 -16.35
N LEU A 514 -15.63 -3.91 -16.17
CA LEU A 514 -15.14 -2.62 -15.64
C LEU A 514 -15.36 -1.47 -16.64
N ALA A 515 -15.42 -1.76 -17.93
CA ALA A 515 -15.74 -0.78 -18.95
C ALA A 515 -17.21 -0.33 -18.92
N GLY A 516 -18.08 -1.01 -18.15
CA GLY A 516 -19.49 -0.67 -17.97
C GLY A 516 -19.77 0.46 -16.98
N GLY A 517 -18.74 1.00 -16.30
CA GLY A 517 -18.87 2.17 -15.43
C GLY A 517 -19.23 1.90 -13.97
N ARG A 518 -18.84 0.72 -13.44
CA ARG A 518 -19.10 0.10 -12.12
C ARG A 518 -19.80 -1.24 -12.31
N PHE A 519 -19.65 -2.10 -11.33
CA PHE A 519 -20.04 -3.51 -11.26
C PHE A 519 -21.50 -3.88 -11.34
N HIS A 520 -22.32 -2.92 -11.66
CA HIS A 520 -23.72 -3.13 -11.85
C HIS A 520 -24.11 -2.08 -12.87
N GLY A 521 -25.01 -2.41 -13.77
CA GLY A 521 -25.50 -1.51 -14.80
C GLY A 521 -26.22 -0.23 -14.32
N HIS A 522 -26.02 0.20 -13.06
CA HIS A 522 -26.68 1.26 -12.32
C HIS A 522 -25.69 2.06 -11.46
N ARG A 523 -26.20 3.14 -10.85
CA ARG A 523 -25.47 4.15 -10.08
C ARG A 523 -24.91 3.65 -8.74
N ASP A 524 -25.15 2.39 -8.40
CA ASP A 524 -25.00 1.88 -7.05
C ASP A 524 -23.76 0.98 -6.95
N LYS A 525 -23.10 1.02 -5.79
CA LYS A 525 -21.98 0.13 -5.46
C LYS A 525 -22.50 -1.28 -5.21
N LEU A 526 -21.63 -2.30 -5.23
CA LEU A 526 -22.03 -3.58 -4.65
C LEU A 526 -22.37 -3.35 -3.16
N PRO A 527 -23.30 -4.12 -2.59
CA PRO A 527 -23.50 -4.14 -1.15
C PRO A 527 -22.15 -4.33 -0.45
N ASN A 528 -21.89 -3.54 0.60
CA ASN A 528 -20.59 -3.55 1.28
C ASN A 528 -20.25 -4.95 1.80
N ASP A 529 -21.23 -5.63 2.40
CA ASP A 529 -21.19 -7.02 2.85
C ASP A 529 -20.79 -8.02 1.74
N MET A 530 -20.92 -7.63 0.47
CA MET A 530 -20.44 -8.43 -0.65
C MET A 530 -18.98 -8.16 -0.99
N SER A 531 -18.61 -6.88 -1.16
CA SER A 531 -17.29 -6.54 -1.70
C SER A 531 -16.18 -6.44 -0.66
N GLU A 532 -16.54 -6.13 0.59
CA GLU A 532 -15.61 -5.74 1.64
C GLU A 532 -14.66 -6.88 2.02
N ASP A 533 -15.17 -8.10 2.21
CA ASP A 533 -14.34 -9.25 2.61
C ASP A 533 -13.31 -9.62 1.57
N LEU A 534 -13.69 -9.60 0.28
CA LEU A 534 -12.77 -9.88 -0.82
C LEU A 534 -11.74 -8.76 -0.98
N ALA A 535 -12.16 -7.51 -0.87
CA ALA A 535 -11.26 -6.37 -0.93
C ALA A 535 -10.29 -6.35 0.25
N PHE A 536 -10.79 -6.65 1.44
CA PHE A 536 -10.01 -6.82 2.66
C PHE A 536 -8.97 -7.92 2.50
N SER A 537 -9.38 -9.08 2.00
CA SER A 537 -8.49 -10.22 1.74
C SER A 537 -7.44 -9.89 0.68
N MET A 538 -7.81 -9.15 -0.38
CA MET A 538 -6.86 -8.68 -1.39
C MET A 538 -5.80 -7.75 -0.79
N LYS A 539 -6.22 -6.83 0.10
CA LYS A 539 -5.30 -5.96 0.85
C LYS A 539 -4.43 -6.79 1.81
N ALA A 540 -5.00 -7.75 2.55
CA ALA A 540 -4.22 -8.63 3.42
C ALA A 540 -3.18 -9.47 2.65
N ILE A 541 -3.53 -9.99 1.47
CA ILE A 541 -2.59 -10.68 0.57
C ILE A 541 -1.47 -9.72 0.17
N ALA A 542 -1.78 -8.48 -0.23
CA ALA A 542 -0.75 -7.49 -0.54
C ALA A 542 0.18 -7.23 0.65
N GLY A 543 -0.38 -7.11 1.87
CA GLY A 543 0.41 -6.95 3.10
C GLY A 543 1.33 -8.13 3.37
N SER A 544 0.83 -9.36 3.22
CA SER A 544 1.63 -10.57 3.38
C SER A 544 2.80 -10.61 2.39
N LEU A 545 2.57 -10.24 1.13
CA LEU A 545 3.59 -10.19 0.09
C LEU A 545 4.61 -9.09 0.36
N VAL A 546 4.21 -7.91 0.83
CA VAL A 546 5.16 -6.84 1.20
C VAL A 546 6.04 -7.28 2.36
N LEU A 547 5.47 -7.87 3.42
CA LEU A 547 6.26 -8.33 4.56
C LEU A 547 7.14 -9.53 4.23
N SER A 548 6.80 -10.33 3.22
CA SER A 548 7.64 -11.44 2.75
C SER A 548 8.72 -11.03 1.75
N LEU A 549 8.41 -10.10 0.85
CA LEU A 549 9.19 -9.84 -0.37
C LEU A 549 9.65 -8.40 -0.56
N GLY A 550 9.00 -7.46 0.11
CA GLY A 550 9.11 -6.04 -0.15
C GLY A 550 8.07 -5.53 -1.15
N LEU A 551 7.86 -4.22 -1.13
CA LEU A 551 6.88 -3.49 -1.93
C LEU A 551 7.05 -3.70 -3.44
N GLU A 552 8.27 -3.63 -3.96
CA GLU A 552 8.56 -3.77 -5.39
C GLU A 552 8.20 -5.18 -5.89
N SER A 553 8.67 -6.21 -5.17
CA SER A 553 8.39 -7.60 -5.50
C SER A 553 6.90 -7.95 -5.37
N MET A 554 6.22 -7.41 -4.34
CA MET A 554 4.76 -7.52 -4.22
C MET A 554 4.07 -6.93 -5.44
N TRP A 555 4.49 -5.74 -5.88
CA TRP A 555 3.87 -5.11 -7.05
C TRP A 555 4.17 -5.84 -8.35
N GLN A 556 5.34 -6.46 -8.49
CA GLN A 556 5.62 -7.34 -9.64
C GLN A 556 4.70 -8.57 -9.69
N CYS A 557 4.24 -9.03 -8.53
CA CYS A 557 3.27 -10.13 -8.41
C CYS A 557 1.82 -9.69 -8.69
N LEU A 558 1.37 -8.60 -8.06
CA LEU A 558 -0.02 -8.16 -8.11
C LEU A 558 -0.30 -7.14 -9.22
N GLY A 559 0.65 -6.29 -9.59
CA GLY A 559 0.50 -5.24 -10.59
C GLY A 559 -0.06 -5.70 -11.95
N PRO A 560 0.33 -6.87 -12.50
CA PRO A 560 -0.30 -7.42 -13.71
C PRO A 560 -1.80 -7.66 -13.58
N LEU A 561 -2.32 -7.85 -12.37
CA LEU A 561 -3.75 -7.98 -12.12
C LEU A 561 -4.48 -6.63 -12.21
N PHE A 562 -3.78 -5.51 -12.13
CA PHE A 562 -4.32 -4.15 -12.22
C PHE A 562 -4.13 -3.52 -13.61
N GLU A 563 -3.47 -4.21 -14.55
CA GLU A 563 -2.99 -3.63 -15.81
C GLU A 563 -4.07 -2.83 -16.57
N GLU A 564 -5.27 -3.40 -16.70
CA GLU A 564 -6.38 -2.81 -17.45
C GLU A 564 -7.01 -1.58 -16.77
N LEU A 565 -6.91 -1.49 -15.45
CA LEU A 565 -7.33 -0.30 -14.71
C LEU A 565 -6.31 0.81 -14.87
N LEU A 566 -5.02 0.45 -14.84
CA LEU A 566 -3.94 1.41 -14.87
C LEU A 566 -3.79 2.10 -16.22
N ILE A 567 -4.38 1.59 -17.31
CA ILE A 567 -4.35 2.23 -18.64
C ILE A 567 -5.44 3.29 -18.83
N LEU A 568 -6.42 3.36 -17.93
CA LEU A 568 -7.52 4.32 -18.01
C LEU A 568 -7.03 5.71 -17.64
N SER A 569 -7.19 6.67 -18.55
CA SER A 569 -6.82 8.06 -18.25
C SER A 569 -7.87 8.71 -17.35
N PRO A 570 -7.53 9.81 -16.63
CA PRO A 570 -8.50 10.58 -15.88
C PRO A 570 -9.70 11.02 -16.72
N ASP A 571 -9.49 11.35 -17.99
CA ASP A 571 -10.55 11.80 -18.90
C ASP A 571 -11.47 10.66 -19.32
N ASP A 572 -10.93 9.45 -19.48
CA ASP A 572 -11.73 8.25 -19.69
C ASP A 572 -12.62 7.99 -18.47
N LEU A 573 -12.06 8.04 -17.26
CA LEU A 573 -12.84 7.89 -16.03
C LEU A 573 -13.89 8.98 -15.86
N ARG A 574 -13.59 10.25 -16.15
CA ARG A 574 -14.63 11.31 -16.04
C ARG A 574 -15.74 11.12 -17.05
N ARG A 575 -15.41 10.79 -18.28
CA ARG A 575 -16.41 10.56 -19.34
C ARG A 575 -17.35 9.43 -18.93
N GLU A 576 -16.82 8.30 -18.48
CA GLU A 576 -17.63 7.14 -18.16
C GLU A 576 -18.35 7.26 -16.80
N TYR A 577 -17.73 7.87 -15.79
CA TYR A 577 -18.30 7.87 -14.43
C TYR A 577 -19.10 9.13 -14.08
N SER A 578 -18.98 10.24 -14.82
CA SER A 578 -19.62 11.52 -14.46
C SER A 578 -21.14 11.48 -14.36
N HIS A 579 -21.78 10.53 -15.04
CA HIS A 579 -23.24 10.35 -15.02
C HIS A 579 -23.71 9.26 -14.06
N ILE A 580 -22.77 8.50 -13.48
CA ILE A 580 -23.00 7.32 -12.65
C ILE A 580 -22.69 7.62 -11.19
N SER A 581 -21.63 8.39 -10.92
CA SER A 581 -21.17 8.69 -9.57
C SER A 581 -20.75 10.16 -9.45
N ASP A 582 -20.89 10.72 -8.25
CA ASP A 582 -20.31 12.03 -7.94
C ASP A 582 -18.79 12.00 -7.76
N LEU A 583 -18.15 10.83 -7.80
CA LEU A 583 -16.70 10.70 -7.63
C LEU A 583 -15.89 11.62 -8.57
N PRO A 584 -16.19 11.70 -9.90
CA PRO A 584 -15.52 12.66 -10.79
C PRO A 584 -15.79 14.12 -10.46
N ASN A 585 -16.93 14.43 -9.84
CA ASN A 585 -17.31 15.77 -9.42
C ASN A 585 -16.59 16.16 -8.12
N ASN A 586 -16.46 15.21 -7.18
CA ASN A 586 -15.69 15.39 -5.95
C ASN A 586 -14.21 15.65 -6.24
N TYR A 587 -13.68 15.09 -7.33
CA TYR A 587 -12.30 15.30 -7.78
C TYR A 587 -12.23 16.13 -9.06
N HIS A 588 -12.77 17.36 -9.00
CA HIS A 588 -12.62 18.33 -10.07
C HIS A 588 -11.13 18.63 -10.37
N ARG A 589 -10.82 18.95 -11.63
CA ARG A 589 -9.44 19.28 -12.05
C ARG A 589 -8.89 20.43 -11.20
N GLY A 590 -7.82 20.16 -10.45
CA GLY A 590 -7.07 21.18 -9.68
C GLY A 590 -7.75 21.74 -8.43
N ARG A 591 -8.79 21.08 -7.88
CA ARG A 591 -9.29 21.39 -6.52
C ARG A 591 -9.47 20.09 -5.73
N ARG A 592 -8.88 20.06 -4.53
CA ARG A 592 -9.24 19.10 -3.48
C ARG A 592 -10.57 19.48 -2.86
#